data_AF-A0A2M7QUE6-F1
#
_entry.id   AF-A0A2M7QUE6-F1
#
_cell.length_a   1.000
_cell.length_b   1.000
_cell.length_c   1.000
_cell.angle_alpha   90.00
_cell.angle_beta   90.00
_cell.angle_gamma   90.00
#
_symmetry.space_group_name_H-M   'P 1'
#
loop_
_entity.id
_entity.type
_entity.pdbx_description
1 polymer ?
#
loop_
_entity_poly.entity_id
_entity_poly.type
_entity_poly.pdbx_seq_one_letter_code
_entity_poly.pdbx_strand_id
1 'polypeptide(L)'
;MASYTKNLSNMTKAKYPKMKFWLTLQSCEQLYNLLNSRRFPSYRDHLPRFSLRYPGRLESILESIKLKAELLDENIFEVAANYYVSINRGHPFQNGNKRIVTSVFSKFSKEIS
;
A
#
# COMPACT_ATOMS: atom_id res chain seq x y z
N MET A 1 -35.62 8.45 4.05
CA MET A 1 -34.35 8.01 4.69
C MET A 1 -33.13 7.94 3.76
N ALA A 2 -33.26 7.99 2.43
CA ALA A 2 -32.12 7.94 1.49
C ALA A 2 -31.28 9.23 1.37
N SER A 3 -31.80 10.38 1.83
CA SER A 3 -31.13 11.68 1.70
C SER A 3 -30.06 11.94 2.78
N TYR A 4 -30.18 11.30 3.94
CA TYR A 4 -29.27 11.53 5.07
C TYR A 4 -27.94 10.75 4.92
N THR A 5 -28.01 9.53 4.38
CA THR A 5 -26.83 8.68 4.13
C THR A 5 -25.92 9.23 3.03
N LYS A 6 -26.49 9.86 1.99
CA LYS A 6 -25.73 10.52 0.91
C LYS A 6 -24.94 11.75 1.39
N ASN A 7 -25.44 12.42 2.43
CA ASN A 7 -24.77 13.59 3.00
C ASN A 7 -23.61 13.22 3.93
N LEU A 8 -23.74 12.13 4.71
CA LEU A 8 -22.61 11.64 5.53
C LEU A 8 -21.41 11.19 4.68
N SER A 9 -21.64 10.54 3.54
CA SER A 9 -20.55 10.11 2.63
C SER A 9 -19.82 11.29 1.96
N ASN A 10 -20.51 12.41 1.75
CA ASN A 10 -19.92 13.60 1.14
C ASN A 10 -19.15 14.46 2.15
N MET A 11 -19.57 14.48 3.42
CA MET A 11 -18.91 15.28 4.46
C MET A 11 -17.54 14.73 4.91
N THR A 12 -17.28 13.43 4.75
CA THR A 12 -15.99 12.81 5.14
C THR A 12 -14.97 12.76 4.01
N LYS A 13 -15.40 12.65 2.74
CA LYS A 13 -14.51 12.56 1.58
C LYS A 13 -13.84 13.89 1.20
N ALA A 14 -14.50 15.01 1.44
CA ALA A 14 -14.00 16.33 1.05
C ALA A 14 -12.77 16.80 1.86
N LYS A 15 -12.46 16.16 2.99
CA LYS A 15 -11.43 16.64 3.92
C LYS A 15 -10.01 16.19 3.57
N TYR A 16 -9.85 15.10 2.84
CA TYR A 16 -8.56 14.45 2.67
C TYR A 16 -8.11 14.41 1.20
N PRO A 17 -6.81 14.66 0.92
CA PRO A 17 -6.33 14.76 -0.43
C PRO A 17 -6.42 13.41 -1.16
N LYS A 18 -6.59 13.50 -2.48
CA LYS A 18 -6.49 12.35 -3.38
C LYS A 18 -5.04 11.89 -3.51
N MET A 19 -4.91 10.62 -3.86
CA MET A 19 -3.61 10.02 -4.16
C MET A 19 -2.99 10.71 -5.39
N LYS A 20 -1.81 11.30 -5.23
CA LYS A 20 -1.05 11.89 -6.35
C LYS A 20 -0.05 10.91 -6.97
N PHE A 21 0.39 9.92 -6.19
CA PHE A 21 1.41 8.95 -6.59
C PHE A 21 0.95 7.54 -6.30
N TRP A 22 1.09 6.65 -7.28
CA TRP A 22 0.74 5.24 -7.16
C TRP A 22 1.99 4.39 -6.89
N LEU A 23 1.86 3.35 -6.09
CA LEU A 23 2.93 2.37 -5.97
C LEU A 23 3.06 1.61 -7.27
N THR A 24 4.28 1.59 -7.78
CA THR A 24 4.68 0.78 -8.93
C THR A 24 5.47 -0.43 -8.46
N LEU A 25 5.58 -1.44 -9.32
CA LEU A 25 6.45 -2.59 -9.07
C LEU A 25 7.88 -2.16 -8.75
N GLN A 26 8.41 -1.20 -9.50
CA GLN A 26 9.74 -0.61 -9.29
C GLN A 26 9.86 0.08 -7.93
N SER A 27 8.85 0.86 -7.52
CA SER A 27 8.83 1.50 -6.20
C SER A 27 8.85 0.47 -5.07
N CYS A 28 8.11 -0.62 -5.24
CA CYS A 28 8.11 -1.73 -4.29
C CYS A 28 9.47 -2.44 -4.24
N GLU A 29 10.12 -2.66 -5.39
CA GLU A 29 11.44 -3.27 -5.46
C GLU A 29 12.51 -2.40 -4.77
N GLN A 30 12.52 -1.10 -5.06
CA GLN A 30 13.44 -0.16 -4.41
C GLN A 30 13.27 -0.16 -2.89
N LEU A 31 12.02 -0.15 -2.40
CA LEU A 31 11.74 -0.21 -0.98
C LEU A 31 12.18 -1.56 -0.38
N TYR A 32 11.92 -2.66 -1.09
CA TYR A 32 12.33 -4.00 -0.68
C TYR A 32 13.85 -4.08 -0.50
N ASN A 33 14.59 -3.60 -1.50
CA ASN A 33 16.05 -3.61 -1.50
C ASN A 33 16.62 -2.68 -0.40
N LEU A 34 16.00 -1.52 -0.18
CA LEU A 34 16.35 -0.62 0.92
C LEU A 34 16.13 -1.28 2.29
N LEU A 35 15.06 -2.04 2.46
CA LEU A 35 14.80 -2.77 3.70
C LEU A 35 15.78 -3.92 3.92
N ASN A 36 16.21 -4.57 2.84
CA ASN A 36 17.19 -5.65 2.91
C ASN A 36 18.61 -5.11 3.20
N SER A 37 18.94 -3.91 2.71
CA SER A 37 20.25 -3.28 2.96
C SER A 37 20.37 -2.70 4.37
N ARG A 38 19.26 -2.26 4.97
CA ARG A 38 19.20 -1.87 6.37
C ARG A 38 19.28 -3.14 7.24
N ARG A 39 20.46 -3.43 7.77
CA ARG A 39 20.64 -4.45 8.80
C ARG A 39 19.87 -4.03 10.06
N PHE A 40 18.64 -4.49 10.19
CA PHE A 40 17.89 -4.35 11.43
C PHE A 40 18.32 -5.50 12.36
N PRO A 41 18.95 -5.23 13.51
CA PRO A 41 19.44 -6.27 14.42
C PRO A 41 18.34 -7.22 14.90
N SER A 42 17.08 -6.77 14.87
CA SER A 42 15.89 -7.52 15.26
C SER A 42 15.35 -8.46 14.16
N TYR A 43 15.82 -8.34 12.92
CA TYR A 43 15.42 -9.22 11.83
C TYR A 43 16.40 -10.38 11.72
N ARG A 44 15.99 -11.54 12.23
CA ARG A 44 16.80 -12.77 12.19
C ARG A 44 17.05 -13.29 10.77
N ASP A 45 16.14 -12.99 9.83
CA ASP A 45 16.19 -13.47 8.46
C ASP A 45 16.36 -12.34 7.45
N HIS A 46 17.31 -12.57 6.52
CA HIS A 46 17.43 -11.80 5.28
C HIS A 46 16.15 -11.93 4.45
N LEU A 47 15.79 -10.85 3.77
CA LEU A 47 14.71 -10.90 2.80
C LEU A 47 15.22 -11.63 1.53
N PRO A 48 14.44 -12.57 0.97
CA PRO A 48 14.74 -13.19 -0.32
C PRO A 48 14.93 -12.14 -1.42
N ARG A 49 15.58 -12.50 -2.54
CA ARG A 49 15.65 -11.57 -3.68
C ARG A 49 14.23 -11.19 -4.12
N PHE A 50 14.02 -9.91 -4.47
CA PHE A 50 12.70 -9.43 -4.92
C PHE A 50 12.13 -10.25 -6.08
N SER A 51 12.99 -10.72 -6.99
CA SER A 51 12.61 -11.59 -8.11
C SER A 51 12.04 -12.95 -7.72
N LEU A 52 12.24 -13.41 -6.47
CA LEU A 52 11.68 -14.65 -5.93
C LEU A 52 10.28 -14.47 -5.34
N ARG A 53 9.71 -13.27 -5.41
CA ARG A 53 8.30 -13.02 -5.06
C ARG A 53 7.36 -13.90 -5.90
N TYR A 54 6.11 -14.04 -5.46
CA TYR A 54 5.11 -14.75 -6.25
C TYR A 54 4.76 -13.90 -7.49
N PRO A 55 5.02 -14.40 -8.72
CA PRO A 55 4.75 -13.64 -9.93
C PRO A 55 3.27 -13.25 -10.05
N GLY A 56 3.00 -12.05 -10.55
CA GLY A 56 1.65 -11.54 -10.81
C GLY A 56 0.84 -11.12 -9.57
N ARG A 57 1.18 -11.59 -8.36
CA ARG A 57 0.41 -11.23 -7.15
C ARG A 57 0.54 -9.76 -6.79
N LEU A 58 1.78 -9.24 -6.80
CA LEU A 58 2.02 -7.84 -6.44
C LEU A 58 1.36 -6.93 -7.46
N GLU A 59 1.56 -7.21 -8.75
CA GLU A 59 0.97 -6.48 -9.87
C GLU A 59 -0.56 -6.45 -9.76
N SER A 60 -1.18 -7.61 -9.51
CA SER A 60 -2.63 -7.70 -9.32
C SER A 60 -3.11 -6.85 -8.14
N ILE A 61 -2.40 -6.85 -7.01
CA ILE A 61 -2.73 -6.00 -5.85
C ILE A 61 -2.63 -4.52 -6.21
N LEU A 62 -1.55 -4.10 -6.88
CA LEU A 62 -1.30 -2.70 -7.23
C LEU A 62 -2.40 -2.17 -8.16
N GLU A 63 -2.72 -2.91 -9.23
CA GLU A 63 -3.75 -2.52 -10.19
C GLU A 63 -5.16 -2.56 -9.59
N SER A 64 -5.46 -3.58 -8.78
CA SER A 64 -6.80 -3.69 -8.14
C SER A 64 -7.07 -2.52 -7.20
N ILE A 65 -6.06 -2.07 -6.45
CA ILE A 65 -6.21 -0.94 -5.54
C ILE A 65 -6.39 0.36 -6.32
N LYS A 66 -5.61 0.56 -7.39
CA LYS A 66 -5.74 1.73 -8.26
C LYS A 66 -7.14 1.82 -8.86
N LEU A 67 -7.62 0.74 -9.46
CA LEU A 67 -8.96 0.66 -10.03
C LEU A 67 -10.04 0.91 -8.98
N LYS A 68 -9.93 0.28 -7.80
CA LYS A 68 -10.88 0.46 -6.70
C LYS A 68 -10.93 1.92 -6.24
N ALA A 69 -9.78 2.55 -6.09
CA ALA A 69 -9.68 3.93 -5.62
C ALA A 69 -10.26 4.93 -6.63
N GLU A 70 -10.05 4.70 -7.93
CA GLU A 70 -10.67 5.49 -9.01
C GLU A 70 -12.19 5.32 -9.03
N LEU A 71 -12.70 4.08 -8.87
CA LEU A 71 -14.14 3.79 -8.89
C LEU A 71 -14.88 4.30 -7.65
N LEU A 72 -14.26 4.20 -6.48
CA LEU A 72 -14.89 4.56 -5.21
C LEU A 72 -14.56 5.98 -4.76
N ASP A 73 -13.77 6.71 -5.55
CA ASP A 73 -13.28 8.04 -5.22
C ASP A 73 -12.63 8.06 -3.82
N GLU A 74 -11.69 7.13 -3.59
CA GLU A 74 -11.01 6.96 -2.29
C GLU A 74 -10.01 8.09 -2.03
N ASN A 75 -9.83 8.46 -0.76
CA ASN A 75 -8.77 9.37 -0.33
C ASN A 75 -7.46 8.63 -0.01
N ILE A 76 -6.36 9.36 0.18
CA ILE A 76 -5.04 8.79 0.42
C ILE A 76 -4.97 7.79 1.59
N PHE A 77 -5.74 7.99 2.66
CA PHE A 77 -5.74 7.10 3.82
C PHE A 77 -6.44 5.77 3.52
N GLU A 78 -7.55 5.82 2.79
CA GLU A 78 -8.28 4.63 2.32
C GLU A 78 -7.39 3.81 1.37
N VAL A 79 -6.70 4.47 0.44
CA VAL A 79 -5.74 3.82 -0.46
C VAL A 79 -4.58 3.18 0.31
N ALA A 80 -4.00 3.89 1.28
CA ALA A 80 -2.91 3.37 2.10
C ALA A 80 -3.36 2.17 2.96
N ALA A 81 -4.57 2.20 3.51
CA ALA A 81 -5.17 1.08 4.24
C ALA A 81 -5.42 -0.13 3.33
N ASN A 82 -5.90 0.11 2.11
CA ASN A 82 -6.07 -0.94 1.11
C ASN A 82 -4.74 -1.60 0.73
N TYR A 83 -3.66 -0.82 0.55
CA TYR A 83 -2.31 -1.38 0.38
C TYR A 83 -1.89 -2.21 1.58
N TYR A 84 -2.13 -1.71 2.80
CA TYR A 84 -1.83 -2.43 4.04
C TYR A 84 -2.46 -3.81 4.08
N VAL A 85 -3.78 -3.87 3.89
CA VAL A 85 -4.56 -5.09 3.99
C VAL A 85 -4.21 -6.05 2.85
N SER A 86 -4.16 -5.56 1.61
CA SER A 86 -3.98 -6.41 0.43
C SER A 86 -2.58 -7.02 0.35
N ILE A 87 -1.52 -6.27 0.68
CA ILE A 87 -0.15 -6.82 0.71
C ILE A 87 0.01 -7.80 1.87
N ASN A 88 -0.52 -7.47 3.05
CA ASN A 88 -0.39 -8.35 4.22
C ASN A 88 -1.17 -9.67 4.06
N ARG A 89 -2.35 -9.63 3.43
CA ARG A 89 -3.17 -10.83 3.18
C ARG A 89 -2.80 -11.58 1.90
N GLY A 90 -2.46 -10.87 0.84
CA GLY A 90 -2.12 -11.45 -0.45
C GLY A 90 -0.74 -12.12 -0.48
N HIS A 91 0.11 -11.81 0.51
CA HIS A 91 1.46 -12.34 0.66
C HIS A 91 2.22 -12.36 -0.67
N PRO A 92 2.38 -11.22 -1.38
CA PRO A 92 3.07 -11.21 -2.67
C PRO A 92 4.55 -11.59 -2.55
N PHE A 93 5.16 -11.43 -1.37
CA PHE A 93 6.55 -11.79 -1.11
C PHE A 93 6.66 -13.10 -0.33
N GLN A 94 7.75 -13.84 -0.55
CA GLN A 94 8.06 -15.05 0.22
C GLN A 94 8.29 -14.75 1.71
N ASN A 95 8.86 -13.57 2.02
CA ASN A 95 9.02 -13.08 3.39
C ASN A 95 8.97 -11.53 3.40
N GLY A 96 8.77 -10.95 4.58
CA GLY A 96 8.85 -9.51 4.79
C GLY A 96 7.61 -8.71 4.43
N ASN A 97 6.49 -9.36 4.06
CA ASN A 97 5.23 -8.68 3.68
C ASN A 97 4.83 -7.57 4.66
N LYS A 98 4.82 -7.88 5.97
CA LYS A 98 4.51 -6.90 7.04
C LYS A 98 5.52 -5.76 7.13
N ARG A 99 6.81 -6.03 6.89
CA ARG A 99 7.88 -5.01 6.99
C ARG A 99 7.79 -4.02 5.84
N ILE A 100 7.58 -4.55 4.63
CA ILE A 100 7.43 -3.78 3.40
C ILE A 100 6.21 -2.87 3.50
N VAL A 101 5.08 -3.42 3.93
CA VAL A 101 3.84 -2.67 3.93
C VAL A 101 3.82 -1.54 4.98
N THR A 102 4.42 -1.75 6.14
CA THR A 102 4.61 -0.68 7.13
C THR A 102 5.56 0.41 6.61
N SER A 103 6.56 0.03 5.82
CA SER A 103 7.50 0.98 5.22
C SER A 103 6.88 1.79 4.08
N VAL A 104 6.00 1.15 3.29
CA VAL A 104 5.14 1.83 2.32
C VAL A 104 4.27 2.87 3.04
N PHE A 105 3.61 2.48 4.13
CA PHE A 105 2.74 3.36 4.89
C PHE A 105 3.49 4.57 5.48
N SER A 106 4.70 4.35 6.01
CA SER A 106 5.57 5.43 6.50
C SER A 106 6.02 6.40 5.40
N LYS A 107 6.13 5.94 4.15
CA LYS A 107 6.41 6.82 3.02
C LYS A 107 5.20 7.71 2.70
N PHE A 108 3.99 7.14 2.67
CA PHE A 108 2.76 7.91 2.48
C PHE A 108 2.52 8.95 3.56
N SER A 109 2.79 8.63 4.84
CA SER A 109 2.61 9.61 5.92
C SER A 109 3.52 10.84 5.79
N LYS A 110 4.70 10.69 5.17
CA LYS A 110 5.62 11.81 4.91
C LYS A 110 5.20 12.69 3.74
N GLU A 111 4.36 12.19 2.83
CA GLU A 111 3.83 12.97 1.71
C GLU A 111 2.58 13.78 2.08
N ILE A 112 1.97 13.47 3.24
CA ILE A 112 0.78 14.15 3.78
C ILE A 112 1.17 15.22 4.81
N SER A 113 2.37 15.15 5.39
CA SER A 113 2.89 16.09 6.41
C SER A 113 3.64 17.24 5.77
#